data_AF-A0A851YFK4-F1
#
_entry.id   AF-A0A851YFK4-F1
#
_cell.length_a   1.000
_cell.length_b   1.000
_cell.length_c   1.000
_cell.angle_alpha   90.00
_cell.angle_beta   90.00
_cell.angle_gamma   90.00
#
_symmetry.space_group_name_H-M   'P 1'
#
loop_
_entity.id
_entity.type
_entity.pdbx_description
1 polymer ?
#
loop_
_entity_poly.entity_id
_entity_poly.type
_entity_poly.pdbx_seq_one_letter_code
_entity_poly.pdbx_strand_id
1 'polypeptide(L)'
;PKSENAWIFAKSNAVQAVGVMSFAFICNHNSFLIYGSLEEPTLKNWSRVTHVSVSLAVIISVVFATCGYMTFTGYTEGDLFENYCRDDSLATFGRFCYGVTVILTFPLECFVTREVIANVFFHGNLSTVFHIVVTVVIIAVATGVSLVYDCLGIVLELNGVLSATPLVFIIPTACYLKLSKERWNHSDNLISCLILAVGMLVMTVGFVLTILHPQECSHGKEMFYCFSSNISSHNSTLPP
;
A
#
# COMPACT_ATOMS: atom_id res chain seq x y z
N PRO A 1 -15.65 12.20 -14.73
CA PRO A 1 -15.14 12.62 -16.07
C PRO A 1 -14.81 11.37 -16.90
N LYS A 2 -15.13 11.35 -18.21
CA LYS A 2 -14.81 10.20 -19.06
C LYS A 2 -13.43 10.39 -19.69
N SER A 3 -12.63 9.33 -19.75
CA SER A 3 -11.35 9.29 -20.48
C SER A 3 -11.47 8.28 -21.63
N GLU A 4 -10.95 8.63 -22.82
CA GLU A 4 -11.14 7.84 -24.05
C GLU A 4 -10.49 6.44 -24.01
N ASN A 5 -9.61 6.16 -23.03
CA ASN A 5 -8.88 4.91 -22.88
C ASN A 5 -9.01 4.29 -21.47
N ALA A 6 -10.15 4.52 -20.82
CA ALA A 6 -10.40 4.07 -19.45
C ALA A 6 -10.39 2.54 -19.27
N TRP A 7 -10.79 1.77 -20.28
CA TRP A 7 -11.09 0.34 -20.12
C TRP A 7 -10.09 -0.58 -20.85
N ILE A 8 -8.87 -0.10 -21.07
CA ILE A 8 -7.79 -0.92 -21.62
C ILE A 8 -7.33 -1.93 -20.55
N PHE A 9 -7.25 -3.20 -20.93
CA PHE A 9 -6.93 -4.31 -20.02
C PHE A 9 -5.55 -4.20 -19.36
N ALA A 10 -4.52 -3.77 -20.11
CA ALA A 10 -3.16 -3.66 -19.59
C ALA A 10 -2.49 -2.38 -20.11
N LYS A 11 -1.93 -1.62 -19.17
CA LYS A 11 -1.05 -0.47 -19.42
C LYS A 11 0.37 -0.83 -19.01
N SER A 12 1.36 -0.06 -19.47
CA SER A 12 2.78 -0.29 -19.15
C SER A 12 3.09 -0.26 -17.66
N ASN A 13 2.30 0.47 -16.87
CA ASN A 13 2.41 0.56 -15.41
C ASN A 13 1.75 -0.61 -14.65
N ALA A 14 1.25 -1.65 -15.35
CA ALA A 14 0.64 -2.81 -14.69
C ALA A 14 1.58 -3.51 -13.70
N VAL A 15 2.90 -3.51 -13.97
CA VAL A 15 3.88 -4.12 -13.06
C VAL A 15 4.03 -3.31 -11.76
N GLN A 16 3.98 -1.98 -11.83
CA GLN A 16 3.99 -1.11 -10.64
C GLN A 16 2.75 -1.34 -9.77
N ALA A 17 1.59 -1.54 -10.41
CA ALA A 17 0.35 -1.87 -9.70
C ALA A 17 0.45 -3.18 -8.90
N VAL A 18 1.18 -4.20 -9.39
CA VAL A 18 1.45 -5.42 -8.60
C VAL A 18 2.24 -5.10 -7.33
N GLY A 19 3.19 -4.16 -7.39
CA GLY A 19 3.90 -3.65 -6.21
C GLY A 19 2.96 -3.01 -5.20
N VAL A 20 2.11 -2.08 -5.65
CA VAL A 20 1.11 -1.41 -4.78
C VAL A 20 0.14 -2.41 -4.17
N MET A 21 -0.35 -3.39 -4.94
CA MET A 21 -1.20 -4.47 -4.42
C MET A 21 -0.46 -5.31 -3.38
N SER A 22 0.81 -5.62 -3.60
CA SER A 22 1.63 -6.38 -2.66
C SER A 22 1.80 -5.62 -1.34
N PHE A 23 1.97 -4.30 -1.40
CA PHE A 23 1.97 -3.44 -0.22
C PHE A 23 0.62 -3.42 0.48
N ALA A 24 -0.48 -3.27 -0.25
CA ALA A 24 -1.83 -3.22 0.32
C ALA A 24 -2.19 -4.49 1.13
N PHE A 25 -1.68 -5.65 0.73
CA PHE A 25 -1.92 -6.92 1.41
C PHE A 25 -0.77 -7.38 2.31
N ILE A 26 0.22 -6.53 2.59
CA ILE A 26 1.31 -6.88 3.49
C ILE A 26 0.83 -6.85 4.96
N CYS A 27 0.87 -8.00 5.62
CA CYS A 27 0.59 -8.10 7.06
C CYS A 27 1.56 -9.03 7.81
N ASN A 28 2.56 -9.57 7.10
CA ASN A 28 3.46 -10.58 7.62
C ASN A 28 4.29 -10.09 8.82
N HIS A 29 4.64 -8.79 8.86
CA HIS A 29 5.42 -8.20 9.94
C HIS A 29 4.68 -8.21 11.29
N ASN A 30 3.35 -8.12 11.28
CA ASN A 30 2.51 -8.14 12.49
C ASN A 30 1.97 -9.53 12.83
N SER A 31 2.16 -10.51 11.94
CA SER A 31 1.52 -11.82 12.07
C SER A 31 1.94 -12.55 13.35
N PHE A 32 3.20 -12.43 13.79
CA PHE A 32 3.66 -13.04 15.04
C PHE A 32 3.04 -12.41 16.28
N LEU A 33 2.88 -11.08 16.30
CA LEU A 33 2.24 -10.37 17.40
C LEU A 33 0.75 -10.74 17.51
N ILE A 34 0.06 -10.80 16.36
CA ILE A 34 -1.34 -11.22 16.32
C ILE A 34 -1.44 -12.67 16.79
N TYR A 35 -0.61 -13.58 16.25
CA TYR A 35 -0.60 -15.00 16.62
C TYR A 35 -0.41 -15.21 18.13
N GLY A 36 0.55 -14.52 18.73
CA GLY A 36 0.80 -14.57 20.18
C GLY A 36 -0.30 -13.95 21.04
N SER A 37 -1.19 -13.15 20.44
CA SER A 37 -2.33 -12.54 21.11
C SER A 37 -3.63 -13.35 20.97
N LEU A 38 -3.63 -14.46 20.22
CA LEU A 38 -4.79 -15.37 20.19
C LEU A 38 -4.95 -16.07 21.55
N GLU A 39 -6.21 -16.19 22.00
CA GLU A 39 -6.56 -16.96 23.19
C GLU A 39 -6.11 -18.42 23.08
N GLU A 40 -6.27 -19.02 21.89
CA GLU A 40 -5.80 -20.37 21.58
C GLU A 40 -4.87 -20.35 20.35
N PRO A 41 -3.54 -20.22 20.55
CA PRO A 41 -2.56 -20.14 19.48
C PRO A 41 -2.28 -21.52 18.87
N THR A 42 -3.26 -22.04 18.11
CA THR A 42 -3.13 -23.26 17.31
C THR A 42 -3.07 -22.93 15.82
N LEU A 43 -2.35 -23.75 15.04
CA LEU A 43 -2.25 -23.56 13.58
C LEU A 43 -3.61 -23.60 12.87
N LYS A 44 -4.55 -24.40 13.39
CA LYS A 44 -5.91 -24.48 12.86
C LYS A 44 -6.69 -23.18 13.08
N ASN A 45 -6.62 -22.61 14.29
CA ASN A 45 -7.28 -21.35 14.61
C ASN A 45 -6.65 -20.19 13.83
N TRP A 46 -5.31 -20.16 13.77
CA TRP A 46 -4.58 -19.17 12.97
C TRP A 46 -4.99 -19.21 11.49
N SER A 47 -4.96 -20.39 10.86
CA SER A 47 -5.36 -20.55 9.46
C SER A 47 -6.80 -20.05 9.21
N ARG A 48 -7.75 -20.39 10.10
CA ARG A 48 -9.14 -19.91 9.99
C ARG A 48 -9.21 -18.39 10.07
N VAL A 49 -8.54 -17.77 11.06
CA VAL A 49 -8.55 -16.32 11.25
C VAL A 49 -7.92 -15.64 10.04
N THR A 50 -6.74 -16.06 9.59
CA THR A 50 -6.08 -15.49 8.42
C THR A 50 -6.93 -15.60 7.15
N HIS A 51 -7.52 -16.76 6.86
CA HIS A 51 -8.33 -16.91 5.65
C HIS A 51 -9.58 -16.04 5.67
N VAL A 52 -10.29 -15.95 6.80
CA VAL A 52 -11.48 -15.09 6.92
C VAL A 52 -11.10 -13.62 6.78
N SER A 53 -10.07 -13.18 7.50
CA SER A 53 -9.62 -11.78 7.48
C SER A 53 -9.13 -11.35 6.10
N VAL A 54 -8.28 -12.15 5.44
CA VAL A 54 -7.75 -11.83 4.11
C VAL A 54 -8.86 -11.84 3.06
N SER A 55 -9.77 -12.83 3.10
CA SER A 55 -10.88 -12.90 2.14
C SER A 55 -11.80 -11.69 2.24
N LEU A 56 -12.12 -11.28 3.48
CA LEU A 56 -12.92 -10.08 3.72
C LEU A 56 -12.20 -8.82 3.22
N ALA A 57 -10.89 -8.69 3.49
CA ALA A 57 -10.08 -7.57 3.03
C ALA A 57 -10.05 -7.48 1.49
N VAL A 58 -9.92 -8.62 0.79
CA VAL A 58 -9.96 -8.67 -0.68
C VAL A 58 -11.31 -8.19 -1.20
N ILE A 59 -12.42 -8.67 -0.65
CA ILE A 59 -13.77 -8.27 -1.08
C ILE A 59 -13.96 -6.76 -0.93
N ILE A 60 -13.62 -6.22 0.24
CA ILE A 60 -13.73 -4.78 0.51
C ILE A 60 -12.83 -4.01 -0.46
N SER A 61 -11.57 -4.42 -0.63
CA SER A 61 -10.62 -3.74 -1.52
C SER A 61 -11.09 -3.72 -2.97
N VAL A 62 -11.64 -4.82 -3.48
CA VAL A 62 -12.18 -4.90 -4.85
C VAL A 62 -13.38 -3.97 -5.02
N VAL A 63 -14.29 -3.92 -4.05
CA VAL A 63 -15.45 -3.01 -4.08
C VAL A 63 -14.98 -1.56 -4.14
N PHE A 64 -14.09 -1.15 -3.22
CA PHE A 64 -13.57 0.21 -3.18
C PHE A 64 -12.78 0.58 -4.44
N ALA A 65 -11.88 -0.29 -4.90
CA ALA A 65 -11.09 -0.07 -6.10
C ALA A 65 -11.99 0.07 -7.35
N THR A 66 -13.00 -0.79 -7.48
CA THR A 66 -13.92 -0.77 -8.63
C THR A 66 -14.77 0.50 -8.62
N CYS A 67 -15.39 0.84 -7.49
CA CYS A 67 -16.21 2.06 -7.36
C CYS A 67 -15.37 3.33 -7.56
N GLY A 68 -14.17 3.39 -6.96
CA GLY A 68 -13.24 4.51 -7.12
C GLY A 68 -12.80 4.70 -8.57
N TYR A 69 -12.38 3.62 -9.23
CA TYR A 69 -11.96 3.67 -10.62
C TYR A 69 -13.12 4.01 -11.57
N MET A 70 -14.32 3.47 -11.36
CA MET A 70 -15.50 3.80 -12.17
C MET A 70 -15.87 5.29 -12.11
N THR A 71 -15.59 5.96 -11.00
CA THR A 71 -15.96 7.36 -10.78
C THR A 71 -15.04 8.32 -11.56
N PHE A 72 -13.72 8.08 -11.52
CA PHE A 72 -12.73 9.01 -12.07
C PHE A 72 -12.02 8.51 -13.34
N THR A 73 -12.04 7.20 -13.59
CA THR A 73 -11.45 6.53 -14.74
C THR A 73 -9.96 6.85 -14.89
N GLY A 74 -9.49 7.27 -16.07
CA GLY A 74 -8.09 7.62 -16.33
C GLY A 74 -7.55 8.84 -15.58
N TYR A 75 -8.36 9.51 -14.75
CA TYR A 75 -7.91 10.62 -13.91
C TYR A 75 -7.67 10.20 -12.45
N THR A 76 -7.84 8.93 -12.08
CA THR A 76 -7.61 8.45 -10.70
C THR A 76 -6.18 8.71 -10.25
N GLU A 77 -6.03 9.43 -9.14
CA GLU A 77 -4.75 9.69 -8.48
C GLU A 77 -4.39 8.56 -7.50
N GLY A 78 -3.13 8.52 -7.05
CA GLY A 78 -2.68 7.55 -6.04
C GLY A 78 -3.38 7.68 -4.68
N ASP A 79 -3.83 8.89 -4.33
CA ASP A 79 -4.79 9.12 -3.26
C ASP A 79 -6.15 9.47 -3.88
N LEU A 80 -7.13 8.58 -3.70
CA LEU A 80 -8.47 8.74 -4.25
C LEU A 80 -9.17 10.00 -3.72
N PHE A 81 -8.84 10.46 -2.51
CA PHE A 81 -9.43 11.70 -2.00
C PHE A 81 -9.01 12.92 -2.82
N GLU A 82 -7.86 12.91 -3.50
CA GLU A 82 -7.43 14.06 -4.30
C GLU A 82 -8.20 14.22 -5.61
N ASN A 83 -8.98 13.21 -5.98
CA ASN A 83 -9.95 13.32 -7.04
C ASN A 83 -11.25 14.04 -6.65
N TYR A 84 -11.59 14.11 -5.36
CA TYR A 84 -12.81 14.79 -4.90
C TYR A 84 -12.57 16.29 -4.69
N CYS A 85 -13.53 17.12 -5.08
CA CYS A 85 -13.45 18.57 -4.93
C CYS A 85 -13.45 18.97 -3.44
N ARG A 86 -12.86 20.13 -3.10
CA ARG A 86 -12.75 20.59 -1.70
C ARG A 86 -14.07 21.11 -1.13
N ASP A 87 -15.00 21.51 -1.99
CA ASP A 87 -16.36 21.92 -1.63
C ASP A 87 -17.28 20.75 -1.26
N ASP A 88 -16.87 19.51 -1.54
CA ASP A 88 -17.60 18.31 -1.14
C ASP A 88 -17.43 18.05 0.36
N SER A 89 -18.48 18.34 1.12
CA SER A 89 -18.53 18.14 2.57
C SER A 89 -18.40 16.67 2.98
N LEU A 90 -18.90 15.72 2.16
CA LEU A 90 -18.83 14.29 2.47
C LEU A 90 -17.40 13.78 2.25
N ALA A 91 -16.77 14.17 1.15
CA ALA A 91 -15.37 13.85 0.90
C ALA A 91 -14.45 14.47 1.97
N THR A 92 -14.74 15.70 2.39
CA THR A 92 -14.00 16.38 3.48
C THR A 92 -14.15 15.66 4.81
N PHE A 93 -15.35 15.18 5.14
CA PHE A 93 -15.56 14.31 6.31
C PHE A 93 -14.80 12.99 6.18
N GLY A 94 -14.77 12.40 4.99
CA GLY A 94 -13.97 11.20 4.69
C GLY A 94 -12.47 11.42 4.95
N ARG A 95 -11.92 12.54 4.48
CA ARG A 95 -10.51 12.93 4.73
C ARG A 95 -10.21 13.06 6.22
N PHE A 96 -11.14 13.64 6.99
CA PHE A 96 -10.99 13.73 8.45
C PHE A 96 -10.94 12.35 9.09
N CYS A 97 -11.89 11.45 8.77
CA CYS A 97 -11.91 10.08 9.29
C CYS A 97 -10.65 9.28 8.89
N TYR A 98 -10.19 9.45 7.65
CA TYR A 98 -8.95 8.86 7.17
C TYR A 98 -7.74 9.37 7.97
N GLY A 99 -7.65 10.68 8.20
CA GLY A 99 -6.59 11.29 9.02
C GLY A 99 -6.58 10.77 10.46
N VAL A 100 -7.74 10.66 11.11
CA VAL A 100 -7.85 10.05 12.46
C VAL A 100 -7.36 8.61 12.44
N THR A 101 -7.72 7.82 11.43
CA THR A 101 -7.27 6.44 11.28
C THR A 101 -5.74 6.37 11.17
N VAL A 102 -5.13 7.19 10.32
CA VAL A 102 -3.67 7.25 10.16
C VAL A 102 -2.97 7.63 11.47
N ILE A 103 -3.50 8.61 12.21
CA ILE A 103 -2.97 9.00 13.53
C ILE A 103 -3.00 7.83 14.52
N LEU A 104 -4.06 7.02 14.50
CA LEU A 104 -4.20 5.86 15.39
C LEU A 104 -3.33 4.68 14.96
N THR A 105 -3.06 4.52 13.66
CA THR A 105 -2.20 3.45 13.13
C THR A 105 -0.71 3.74 13.33
N PHE A 106 -0.29 5.00 13.25
CA PHE A 106 1.13 5.36 13.32
C PHE A 106 1.88 4.86 14.58
N PRO A 107 1.30 4.93 15.80
CA PRO A 107 1.94 4.37 17.00
C PRO A 107 2.19 2.86 16.94
N LEU A 108 1.29 2.10 16.30
CA LEU A 108 1.43 0.66 16.15
C LEU A 108 2.60 0.33 15.21
N GLU A 109 2.73 1.04 14.10
CA GLU A 109 3.85 0.86 13.16
C GLU A 109 5.20 1.26 13.80
N CYS A 110 5.21 2.33 14.60
CA CYS A 110 6.39 2.72 15.39
C CYS A 110 6.76 1.63 16.40
N PHE A 111 5.78 1.01 17.05
CA PHE A 111 6.00 -0.09 17.98
C PHE A 111 6.70 -1.26 17.30
N VAL A 112 6.18 -1.71 16.14
CA VAL A 112 6.73 -2.86 15.41
C VAL A 112 8.13 -2.55 14.88
N THR A 113 8.33 -1.37 14.30
CA THR A 113 9.64 -0.94 13.80
C THR A 113 10.69 -0.93 14.91
N ARG A 114 10.34 -0.40 16.08
CA ARG A 114 11.22 -0.40 17.25
C ARG A 114 11.52 -1.81 17.73
N GLU A 115 10.52 -2.69 17.76
CA GLU A 115 10.69 -4.08 18.18
C GLU A 115 11.66 -4.83 17.25
N VAL A 116 11.58 -4.60 15.94
CA VAL A 116 12.53 -5.16 14.96
C VAL A 116 13.95 -4.62 15.20
N ILE A 117 14.11 -3.31 15.39
CA ILE A 117 15.42 -2.70 15.67
C ILE A 117 16.01 -3.24 16.98
N ALA A 118 15.20 -3.34 18.03
CA ALA A 118 15.61 -3.85 19.34
C ALA A 118 16.07 -5.31 19.24
N ASN A 119 15.35 -6.16 18.52
CA ASN A 119 15.70 -7.56 18.37
C ASN A 119 16.96 -7.76 17.50
N VAL A 120 17.11 -7.00 16.42
CA VAL A 120 18.25 -7.14 15.50
C VAL A 120 19.54 -6.57 16.08
N PHE A 121 19.50 -5.39 16.71
CA PHE A 121 20.71 -4.68 17.16
C PHE A 121 21.00 -4.83 18.65
N PHE A 122 19.97 -5.08 19.47
CA PHE A 122 20.08 -5.06 20.95
C PHE A 122 19.65 -6.37 21.61
N HIS A 123 19.44 -7.44 20.84
CA HIS A 123 19.01 -8.76 21.31
C HIS A 123 17.79 -8.70 22.27
N GLY A 124 16.88 -7.75 22.03
CA GLY A 124 15.64 -7.57 22.79
C GLY A 124 15.76 -6.75 24.09
N ASN A 125 16.96 -6.38 24.54
CA ASN A 125 17.15 -5.60 25.77
C ASN A 125 17.44 -4.12 25.46
N LEU A 126 16.39 -3.30 25.43
CA LEU A 126 16.50 -1.87 25.16
C LEU A 126 16.37 -1.06 26.47
N SER A 127 17.40 -0.28 26.81
CA SER A 127 17.29 0.69 27.92
C SER A 127 16.29 1.80 27.57
N THR A 128 15.69 2.44 28.58
CA THR A 128 14.73 3.54 28.40
C THR A 128 15.28 4.69 27.54
N VAL A 129 16.58 5.00 27.65
CA VAL A 129 17.21 6.06 26.86
C VAL A 129 17.26 5.67 25.37
N PHE A 130 17.72 4.45 25.08
CA PHE A 130 17.76 3.93 23.71
C PHE A 130 16.36 3.82 23.10
N HIS A 131 15.35 3.49 23.91
CA HIS A 131 13.95 3.44 23.49
C HIS A 131 13.43 4.79 23.00
N ILE A 132 13.70 5.86 23.76
CA ILE A 132 13.34 7.23 23.38
C ILE A 132 14.09 7.64 22.11
N VAL A 133 15.42 7.40 22.07
CA VAL A 133 16.26 7.79 20.91
C VAL A 133 15.78 7.12 19.62
N VAL A 134 15.55 5.80 19.64
CA VAL A 134 15.07 5.06 18.46
C VAL A 134 13.71 5.59 18.00
N THR A 135 12.79 5.85 18.94
CA THR A 135 11.46 6.37 18.60
C THR A 135 11.54 7.77 17.98
N VAL A 136 12.36 8.67 18.53
CA VAL A 136 12.58 10.01 17.97
C VAL A 136 13.19 9.93 16.57
N VAL A 137 14.15 9.03 16.34
CA VAL A 137 14.76 8.83 15.02
C VAL A 137 13.73 8.31 14.02
N ILE A 138 12.90 7.33 14.38
CA ILE A 138 11.83 6.81 13.51
C ILE A 138 10.89 7.93 13.10
N ILE A 139 10.42 8.74 14.06
CA ILE A 139 9.51 9.87 13.80
C ILE A 139 10.20 10.91 12.91
N ALA A 140 11.45 11.29 13.22
CA ALA A 140 12.18 12.28 12.45
C ALA A 140 12.39 11.85 10.99
N VAL A 141 12.71 10.57 10.74
CA VAL A 141 12.85 10.02 9.39
C VAL A 141 11.50 10.00 8.67
N ALA A 142 10.43 9.56 9.33
CA ALA A 142 9.08 9.55 8.75
C ALA A 142 8.61 10.96 8.37
N THR A 143 8.81 11.94 9.26
CA THR A 143 8.52 13.35 8.98
C THR A 143 9.39 13.89 7.85
N GLY A 144 10.68 13.56 7.83
CA GLY A 144 11.58 13.96 6.75
C GLY A 144 11.12 13.46 5.38
N VAL A 145 10.74 12.19 5.28
CA VAL A 145 10.20 11.61 4.03
C VAL A 145 8.90 12.32 3.63
N SER A 146 8.00 12.58 4.58
CA SER A 146 6.74 13.31 4.33
C SER A 146 6.94 14.75 3.86
N LEU A 147 8.07 15.39 4.17
CA LEU A 147 8.39 16.75 3.71
C LEU A 147 9.10 16.77 2.35
N VAL A 148 9.67 15.64 1.92
CA VAL A 148 10.41 15.52 0.66
C VAL A 148 9.52 15.00 -0.46
N TYR A 149 8.57 14.11 -0.15
CA TYR A 149 7.69 13.47 -1.14
C TYR A 149 6.22 13.82 -0.87
N ASP A 150 5.62 14.57 -1.77
CA ASP A 150 4.21 14.96 -1.70
C ASP A 150 3.28 13.91 -2.34
N CYS A 151 3.79 13.11 -3.28
CA CYS A 151 2.98 12.13 -3.99
C CYS A 151 2.88 10.81 -3.20
N LEU A 152 1.68 10.45 -2.74
CA LEU A 152 1.47 9.15 -2.07
C LEU A 152 1.74 7.96 -3.02
N GLY A 153 1.33 8.06 -4.29
CA GLY A 153 1.44 6.97 -5.27
C GLY A 153 2.85 6.42 -5.44
N ILE A 154 3.85 7.29 -5.62
CA ILE A 154 5.26 6.86 -5.77
C ILE A 154 5.79 6.20 -4.50
N VAL A 155 5.39 6.67 -3.31
CA VAL A 155 5.79 6.09 -2.02
C VAL A 155 5.20 4.69 -1.86
N LEU A 156 3.95 4.49 -2.25
CA LEU A 156 3.29 3.17 -2.23
C LEU A 156 3.92 2.21 -3.23
N GLU A 157 4.20 2.66 -4.45
CA GLU A 157 4.89 1.85 -5.47
C GLU A 157 6.27 1.41 -4.99
N LEU A 158 7.09 2.35 -4.51
CA LEU A 158 8.45 2.09 -4.06
C LEU A 158 8.47 1.11 -2.89
N ASN A 159 7.62 1.32 -1.88
CA ASN A 159 7.50 0.39 -0.75
C ASN A 159 6.97 -0.98 -1.20
N GLY A 160 6.07 -1.00 -2.17
CA GLY A 160 5.55 -2.24 -2.76
C GLY A 160 6.62 -3.08 -3.44
N VAL A 161 7.42 -2.46 -4.31
CA VAL A 161 8.44 -3.18 -5.09
C VAL A 161 9.68 -3.51 -4.25
N LEU A 162 10.13 -2.61 -3.36
CA LEU A 162 11.36 -2.81 -2.58
C LEU A 162 11.15 -3.58 -1.28
N SER A 163 10.03 -3.36 -0.59
CA SER A 163 9.80 -3.93 0.74
C SER A 163 8.79 -5.09 0.68
N ALA A 164 7.61 -4.86 0.09
CA ALA A 164 6.54 -5.86 0.13
C ALA A 164 6.81 -7.07 -0.78
N THR A 165 7.28 -6.82 -2.01
CA THR A 165 7.53 -7.90 -2.99
C THR A 165 8.53 -8.94 -2.46
N PRO A 166 9.68 -8.57 -1.86
CA PRO A 166 10.57 -9.54 -1.24
C PRO A 166 9.96 -10.28 -0.04
N LEU A 167 9.25 -9.57 0.83
CA LEU A 167 8.64 -10.15 2.03
C LEU A 167 7.53 -11.15 1.72
N VAL A 168 6.78 -10.94 0.64
CA VAL A 168 5.66 -11.79 0.24
C VAL A 168 6.09 -12.91 -0.70
N PHE A 169 6.87 -12.60 -1.74
CA PHE A 169 7.18 -13.56 -2.81
C PHE A 169 8.55 -14.23 -2.68
N ILE A 170 9.58 -13.53 -2.19
CA ILE A 170 10.97 -14.02 -2.25
C ILE A 170 11.35 -14.76 -0.96
N ILE A 171 11.16 -14.15 0.20
CA ILE A 171 11.63 -14.71 1.48
C ILE A 171 10.90 -16.02 1.84
N PRO A 172 9.54 -16.10 1.80
CA PRO A 172 8.85 -17.33 2.16
C PRO A 172 9.17 -18.49 1.20
N THR A 173 9.29 -18.21 -0.11
CA THR A 173 9.58 -19.23 -1.12
C THR A 173 11.03 -19.71 -1.05
N ALA A 174 11.99 -18.81 -0.81
CA ALA A 174 13.39 -19.17 -0.60
C ALA A 174 13.56 -20.03 0.66
N CYS A 175 12.85 -19.69 1.75
CA CYS A 175 12.81 -20.51 2.96
C CYS A 175 12.21 -21.89 2.68
N TYR A 176 11.08 -21.96 1.97
CA TYR A 176 10.44 -23.23 1.61
C TYR A 176 11.37 -24.11 0.78
N LEU A 177 12.00 -23.58 -0.28
CA LEU A 177 12.93 -24.32 -1.14
C LEU A 177 14.19 -24.79 -0.40
N LYS A 178 14.63 -24.05 0.62
CA LYS A 178 15.78 -24.46 1.46
C LYS A 178 15.41 -25.55 2.47
N LEU A 179 14.17 -25.56 2.93
CA LEU A 179 13.65 -26.55 3.88
C LEU A 179 13.09 -27.80 3.21
N SER A 180 12.66 -27.70 1.94
CA SER A 180 12.15 -28.84 1.19
C SER A 180 13.28 -29.84 0.91
N LYS A 181 13.07 -31.10 1.32
CA LYS A 181 14.02 -32.20 1.09
C LYS A 181 13.78 -32.91 -0.25
N GLU A 182 12.75 -32.50 -0.97
CA GLU A 182 12.31 -33.14 -2.20
C GLU A 182 13.15 -32.71 -3.41
N ARG A 183 13.15 -33.55 -4.45
CA ARG A 183 13.87 -33.26 -5.69
C ARG A 183 13.32 -31.97 -6.32
N TRP A 184 14.20 -31.17 -6.94
CA TRP A 184 13.84 -29.89 -7.56
C TRP A 184 12.75 -30.00 -8.65
N ASN A 185 12.54 -31.20 -9.20
CA ASN A 185 11.57 -31.46 -10.25
C ASN A 185 10.19 -31.92 -9.74
N HIS A 186 9.94 -31.88 -8.43
CA HIS A 186 8.61 -32.09 -7.88
C HIS A 186 7.73 -30.84 -8.10
N SER A 187 6.44 -31.03 -8.37
CA SER A 187 5.53 -29.95 -8.77
C SER A 187 5.51 -28.78 -7.79
N ASP A 188 5.60 -29.05 -6.48
CA ASP A 188 5.55 -28.03 -5.44
C ASP A 188 6.82 -27.16 -5.39
N ASN A 189 7.98 -27.76 -5.67
CA ASN A 189 9.25 -27.04 -5.80
C ASN A 189 9.29 -26.20 -7.07
N LEU A 190 8.69 -26.69 -8.17
CA LEU A 190 8.58 -25.95 -9.42
C LEU A 190 7.70 -24.71 -9.25
N ILE A 191 6.54 -24.84 -8.59
CA ILE A 191 5.64 -23.72 -8.27
C ILE A 191 6.37 -22.69 -7.41
N SER A 192 7.09 -23.13 -6.39
CA SER A 192 7.85 -22.24 -5.51
C SER A 192 8.97 -21.49 -6.25
N CYS A 193 9.67 -22.18 -7.16
CA CYS A 193 10.69 -21.58 -8.03
C CYS A 193 10.08 -20.53 -8.97
N LEU A 194 8.90 -20.82 -9.53
CA LEU A 194 8.17 -19.87 -10.39
C LEU A 194 7.74 -18.63 -9.62
N ILE A 195 7.21 -18.77 -8.39
CA ILE A 195 6.83 -17.62 -7.55
C ILE A 195 8.06 -16.76 -7.23
N LEU A 196 9.20 -17.39 -6.91
CA LEU A 196 10.46 -16.69 -6.66
C LEU A 196 10.92 -15.91 -7.90
N ALA A 197 10.90 -16.53 -9.08
CA ALA A 197 11.27 -15.88 -10.33
C ALA A 197 10.35 -14.71 -10.68
N VAL A 198 9.04 -14.85 -10.49
CA VAL A 198 8.06 -13.78 -10.67
C VAL A 198 8.31 -12.64 -9.67
N GLY A 199 8.57 -12.95 -8.39
CA GLY A 199 8.90 -11.94 -7.38
C GLY A 199 10.15 -11.14 -7.74
N MET A 200 11.20 -11.80 -8.21
CA MET A 200 12.43 -11.13 -8.69
C MET A 200 12.16 -10.26 -9.93
N LEU A 201 11.34 -10.74 -10.86
CA LEU A 201 10.96 -9.98 -12.06
C LEU A 201 10.16 -8.73 -11.69
N VAL A 202 9.14 -8.87 -10.82
CA VAL A 202 8.31 -7.75 -10.36
C VAL A 202 9.15 -6.72 -9.60
N MET A 203 10.07 -7.17 -8.73
CA MET A 203 10.96 -6.26 -7.99
C MET A 203 11.87 -5.47 -8.95
N THR A 204 12.52 -6.16 -9.89
CA THR A 204 13.48 -5.51 -10.82
C THR A 204 12.79 -4.61 -11.83
N VAL A 205 11.77 -5.12 -12.54
CA VAL A 205 11.03 -4.34 -13.54
C VAL A 205 10.23 -3.23 -12.88
N GLY A 206 9.57 -3.51 -11.75
CA GLY A 206 8.81 -2.52 -10.99
C GLY A 206 9.70 -1.37 -10.51
N PHE A 207 10.86 -1.67 -9.92
CA PHE A 207 11.82 -0.63 -9.50
C PHE A 207 12.31 0.21 -10.67
N VAL A 208 12.69 -0.41 -11.79
CA VAL A 208 13.13 0.32 -12.99
C VAL A 208 12.03 1.22 -13.53
N LEU A 209 10.78 0.73 -13.59
CA LEU A 209 9.65 1.51 -14.08
C LEU A 209 9.30 2.68 -13.15
N THR A 210 9.30 2.48 -11.83
CA THR A 210 9.03 3.55 -10.85
C THR A 210 10.08 4.67 -10.94
N ILE A 211 11.34 4.36 -11.24
CA ILE A 211 12.39 5.37 -11.40
C ILE A 211 12.32 6.07 -12.77
N LEU A 212 12.05 5.33 -13.85
CA LEU A 212 12.03 5.90 -15.20
C LEU A 212 10.74 6.66 -15.52
N HIS A 213 9.61 6.25 -14.94
CA HIS A 213 8.29 6.82 -15.18
C HIS A 213 7.60 7.06 -13.83
N PRO A 214 8.07 8.06 -13.05
CA PRO A 214 7.42 8.42 -11.81
C PRO A 214 5.98 8.85 -12.08
N GLN A 215 5.04 8.41 -11.24
CA GLN A 215 3.67 8.92 -11.27
C GLN A 215 3.67 10.43 -11.03
N GLU A 216 3.14 11.20 -11.98
CA GLU A 216 2.86 12.62 -11.76
C GLU A 216 1.67 12.75 -10.80
N CYS A 217 1.76 13.66 -9.83
CA CYS A 217 0.67 13.94 -8.91
C CYS A 217 0.25 15.42 -8.95
N SER A 218 -1.05 15.66 -8.81
CA SER A 218 -1.61 17.02 -8.78
C SER A 218 -1.51 17.63 -7.38
N HIS A 219 -0.31 17.99 -6.93
CA HIS A 219 -0.14 18.54 -5.57
C HIS A 219 -0.87 19.88 -5.39
N GLY A 220 -1.82 19.91 -4.44
CA GLY A 220 -2.52 21.11 -4.01
C GLY A 220 -3.42 21.78 -5.05
N LYS A 221 -3.52 21.22 -6.26
CA LYS A 221 -4.36 21.71 -7.36
C LYS A 221 -5.65 20.91 -7.42
N GLU A 222 -6.76 21.62 -7.44
CA GLU A 222 -8.05 20.98 -7.69
C GLU A 222 -8.14 20.46 -9.13
N MET A 223 -8.90 19.39 -9.29
CA MET A 223 -9.13 18.77 -10.58
C MET A 223 -9.96 19.70 -11.48
N PHE A 224 -9.70 19.69 -12.79
CA PHE A 224 -10.33 20.60 -13.76
C PHE A 224 -11.87 20.57 -13.74
N TYR A 225 -12.46 19.43 -13.39
CA TYR A 225 -13.91 19.25 -13.31
C TYR A 225 -14.55 19.88 -12.06
N CYS A 226 -13.77 20.29 -11.06
CA CYS A 226 -14.26 21.04 -9.90
C CYS A 226 -14.60 22.49 -10.25
N PHE A 227 -13.91 23.08 -11.23
CA PHE A 227 -14.11 24.48 -11.63
C PHE A 227 -15.32 24.70 -12.56
N SER A 228 -15.88 23.63 -13.15
CA SER A 228 -16.96 23.75 -14.14
C SER A 228 -18.31 24.21 -13.57
N SER A 229 -18.47 24.24 -12.25
CA SER A 229 -19.69 24.71 -11.59
C SER A 229 -19.90 26.22 -11.64
N ASN A 230 -18.86 27.02 -11.94
CA ASN A 230 -18.94 28.49 -11.96
C ASN A 230 -19.21 29.11 -13.35
N ILE A 231 -19.22 28.31 -14.42
CA ILE A 231 -19.41 28.82 -15.79
C ILE A 231 -20.87 28.68 -16.24
N SER A 232 -21.64 27.77 -15.64
CA SER A 232 -23.06 27.56 -15.97
C SER A 232 -24.01 28.60 -15.35
N SER A 233 -23.59 29.34 -14.33
CA SER A 233 -24.40 30.37 -13.66
C SER A 233 -24.27 31.78 -14.26
N HIS A 234 -23.32 32.01 -15.19
CA HIS A 234 -23.09 33.33 -15.79
C HIS A 234 -23.66 33.54 -17.20
N ASN A 235 -24.29 32.53 -17.81
CA ASN A 235 -24.87 32.64 -19.17
C ASN A 235 -26.40 32.79 -19.22
N SER A 236 -27.06 33.09 -18.10
CA SER A 236 -28.53 33.32 -18.06
C SER A 236 -28.94 34.79 -18.15
N THR A 237 -28.09 35.68 -18.68
CA THR A 237 -28.44 37.08 -18.96
C THR A 237 -28.01 37.48 -20.36
N LEU A 238 -28.85 37.19 -21.35
CA LEU A 238 -28.88 37.92 -22.61
C LEU A 238 -30.12 38.83 -22.60
N PRO A 239 -29.96 40.15 -22.73
CA PRO A 239 -31.00 41.05 -23.23
C PRO A 239 -30.55 41.76 -24.52
N PRO A 240 -31.45 42.47 -25.24
CA PRO A 240 -32.88 42.24 -25.46
C PRO A 240 -33.17 41.63 -26.85
#